data_AF-A0A9P0G5L4-F1
#
_entry.id   AF-A0A9P0G5L4-F1
#
_cell.length_a   1.000
_cell.length_b   1.000
_cell.length_c   1.000
_cell.angle_alpha   90.00
_cell.angle_beta   90.00
_cell.angle_gamma   90.00
#
_symmetry.space_group_name_H-M   'P 1'
#
loop_
_entity.id
_entity.type
_entity.pdbx_description
1 polymer ?
#
loop_
_entity_poly.entity_id
_entity_poly.type
_entity_poly.pdbx_seq_one_letter_code
_entity_poly.pdbx_strand_id
1 'polypeptide(L)'
;MKKYKNKKIMWQDVSNIINKTIKINRTALQVENRYKTVLKRKKAAVENNIRTGSLRQIVPYEFELNKIGALDDSIEPEVLGSASGIRILKPIHNMPVDAESLPSTSISYNTKRLVLKLKKRDTLSQTLTLIHKEKEESRIRRHKEKIDLLKELFKK
;
A
#
# COMPACT_ATOMS: atom_id res chain seq x y z
N MET A 1 -14.26 20.31 -6.42
CA MET A 1 -15.35 21.12 -5.81
C MET A 1 -16.26 20.24 -4.96
N LYS A 2 -16.73 20.72 -3.80
CA LYS A 2 -17.68 19.98 -2.94
C LYS A 2 -19.10 20.15 -3.49
N LYS A 3 -19.72 19.05 -3.95
CA LYS A 3 -21.09 19.04 -4.52
C LYS A 3 -22.19 19.27 -3.48
N TYR A 4 -21.92 19.04 -2.20
CA TYR A 4 -22.90 19.12 -1.12
C TYR A 4 -22.46 20.08 -0.02
N LYS A 5 -23.42 20.84 0.52
CA LYS A 5 -23.18 21.76 1.65
C LYS A 5 -22.80 21.02 2.94
N ASN A 6 -23.45 19.89 3.21
CA ASN A 6 -23.16 19.05 4.36
C ASN A 6 -23.40 17.57 4.03
N LYS A 7 -22.88 16.67 4.89
CA LYS A 7 -23.03 15.22 4.71
C LYS A 7 -24.49 14.75 4.86
N LYS A 8 -25.29 15.45 5.67
CA LYS A 8 -26.71 15.11 5.88
C LYS A 8 -27.51 15.19 4.57
N ILE A 9 -27.35 16.27 3.82
CA ILE A 9 -28.00 16.48 2.51
C ILE A 9 -27.53 15.42 1.51
N MET A 10 -26.23 15.13 1.47
CA MET A 10 -25.68 14.06 0.63
C MET A 10 -26.37 12.71 0.91
N TRP A 11 -26.52 12.32 2.17
CA TRP A 11 -27.17 11.06 2.52
C TRP A 11 -28.67 11.05 2.22
N GLN A 12 -29.35 12.19 2.34
CA GLN A 12 -30.75 12.32 1.91
C GLN A 12 -30.89 12.08 0.42
N ASP A 13 -30.02 12.67 -0.40
CA ASP A 13 -30.04 12.48 -1.85
C ASP A 13 -29.73 11.03 -2.25
N VAL A 14 -28.72 10.41 -1.64
CA VAL A 14 -28.42 8.98 -1.86
C VAL A 14 -29.62 8.11 -1.47
N SER A 15 -30.29 8.41 -0.37
CA SER A 15 -31.50 7.72 0.05
C SER A 15 -32.61 7.84 -0.99
N ASN A 16 -32.84 9.03 -1.52
CA ASN A 16 -33.85 9.28 -2.56
C ASN A 16 -33.52 8.51 -3.85
N ILE A 17 -32.26 8.48 -4.25
CA ILE A 17 -31.79 7.71 -5.42
C ILE A 17 -32.06 6.21 -5.21
N ILE A 18 -31.73 5.66 -4.04
CA ILE A 18 -31.98 4.26 -3.70
C ILE A 18 -33.47 3.95 -3.74
N ASN A 19 -34.28 4.79 -3.11
CA ASN A 19 -35.73 4.62 -3.07
C ASN A 19 -36.33 4.65 -4.48
N LYS A 20 -35.84 5.53 -5.35
CA LYS A 20 -36.29 5.63 -6.75
C LYS A 20 -35.83 4.44 -7.61
N THR A 21 -34.58 3.99 -7.42
CA THR A 21 -33.95 2.98 -8.29
C THR A 21 -34.37 1.56 -7.91
N ILE A 22 -34.37 1.25 -6.62
CA ILE A 22 -34.59 -0.10 -6.09
C ILE A 22 -36.05 -0.27 -5.61
N LYS A 23 -36.83 0.82 -5.56
CA LYS A 23 -38.22 0.85 -5.06
C LYS A 23 -38.37 0.32 -3.62
N ILE A 24 -37.33 0.48 -2.81
CA ILE A 24 -37.35 0.13 -1.38
C ILE A 24 -37.27 1.41 -0.57
N ASN A 25 -38.17 1.59 0.40
CA ASN A 25 -38.12 2.76 1.28
C ASN A 25 -37.06 2.57 2.37
N ARG A 26 -35.97 3.33 2.27
CA ARG A 26 -34.96 3.47 3.31
C ARG A 26 -34.78 4.94 3.67
N THR A 27 -34.45 5.20 4.93
CA THR A 27 -34.10 6.53 5.42
C THR A 27 -32.61 6.81 5.25
N ALA A 28 -32.24 8.09 5.16
CA ALA A 28 -30.85 8.51 5.04
C ALA A 28 -29.94 7.92 6.12
N LEU A 29 -30.43 7.84 7.37
CA LEU A 29 -29.69 7.26 8.49
C LEU A 29 -29.48 5.75 8.34
N GLN A 30 -30.48 5.01 7.84
CA GLN A 30 -30.36 3.58 7.56
C GLN A 30 -29.33 3.31 6.47
N VAL A 31 -29.34 4.13 5.40
CA VAL A 31 -28.38 4.05 4.30
C VAL A 31 -26.96 4.35 4.80
N GLU A 32 -26.78 5.42 5.56
CA GLU A 32 -25.50 5.80 6.15
C GLU A 32 -24.94 4.68 7.06
N ASN A 33 -25.77 4.14 7.96
CA ASN A 33 -25.35 3.07 8.87
C ASN A 33 -25.00 1.79 8.12
N ARG A 34 -25.76 1.47 7.06
CA ARG A 34 -25.46 0.32 6.21
C ARG A 34 -24.12 0.51 5.51
N TYR A 35 -23.86 1.68 4.94
CA TYR A 35 -22.57 2.02 4.31
C TYR A 35 -21.40 1.85 5.29
N LYS A 36 -21.50 2.43 6.49
CA LYS A 36 -20.46 2.29 7.54
C LYS A 36 -20.20 0.83 7.91
N THR A 37 -21.26 0.03 8.00
CA THR A 37 -21.15 -1.40 8.31
C THR A 37 -20.44 -2.18 7.20
N VAL A 38 -20.75 -1.88 5.94
CA VAL A 38 -20.10 -2.50 4.77
C VAL A 38 -18.60 -2.16 4.79
N LEU A 39 -18.23 -0.90 5.00
CA LEU A 39 -16.83 -0.50 5.08
C LEU A 39 -16.08 -1.16 6.24
N LYS A 40 -16.70 -1.23 7.43
CA LYS A 40 -16.09 -1.89 8.59
C LYS A 40 -15.82 -3.37 8.33
N ARG A 41 -16.77 -4.07 7.70
CA ARG A 41 -16.63 -5.49 7.32
C ARG A 41 -15.54 -5.69 6.26
N LYS A 42 -15.46 -4.83 5.24
CA LYS A 42 -14.36 -4.82 4.27
C LYS A 42 -13.02 -4.75 4.99
N LYS A 43 -12.85 -3.74 5.84
CA LYS A 43 -11.59 -3.52 6.57
C LYS A 43 -11.18 -4.73 7.39
N ALA A 44 -12.10 -5.29 8.18
CA ALA A 44 -11.83 -6.48 8.97
C ALA A 44 -11.42 -7.70 8.13
N ALA A 45 -12.10 -7.92 7.00
CA ALA A 45 -11.77 -9.02 6.10
C ALA A 45 -10.40 -8.82 5.40
N VAL A 46 -10.07 -7.59 5.00
CA VAL A 46 -8.75 -7.25 4.44
C VAL A 46 -7.64 -7.47 5.49
N GLU A 47 -7.84 -6.98 6.72
CA GLU A 47 -6.89 -7.18 7.83
C GLU A 47 -6.68 -8.67 8.14
N ASN A 48 -7.75 -9.46 8.14
CA ASN A 48 -7.68 -10.91 8.32
C ASN A 48 -6.87 -11.59 7.20
N ASN A 49 -7.12 -11.18 5.94
CA ASN A 49 -6.41 -11.70 4.77
C ASN A 49 -4.91 -11.35 4.78
N ILE A 50 -4.53 -10.21 5.37
CA ILE A 50 -3.14 -9.80 5.53
C ILE A 50 -2.46 -10.57 6.67
N ARG A 51 -3.13 -10.72 7.81
CA ARG A 51 -2.51 -11.22 9.05
C ARG A 51 -2.39 -12.73 9.10
N THR A 52 -3.47 -13.45 8.81
CA THR A 52 -3.63 -14.81 9.34
C THR A 52 -3.35 -15.90 8.31
N GLY A 53 -3.43 -15.59 7.01
CA GLY A 53 -3.07 -16.49 5.89
C GLY A 53 -3.82 -17.83 5.78
N SER A 54 -4.47 -18.28 6.86
CA SER A 54 -5.01 -19.64 7.02
C SER A 54 -6.29 -19.87 6.22
N LEU A 55 -7.18 -18.87 6.14
CA LEU A 55 -8.35 -18.88 5.27
C LEU A 55 -8.64 -17.45 4.77
N ARG A 56 -8.66 -17.25 3.45
CA ARG A 56 -9.02 -15.96 2.84
C ARG A 56 -10.51 -15.69 3.05
N GLN A 57 -10.84 -14.61 3.74
CA GLN A 57 -12.19 -14.11 3.86
C GLN A 57 -12.58 -13.34 2.60
N ILE A 58 -13.70 -13.74 1.99
CA ILE A 58 -14.27 -13.05 0.83
C ILE A 58 -14.86 -11.72 1.28
N VAL A 59 -14.53 -10.65 0.57
CA VAL A 59 -15.09 -9.31 0.76
C VAL A 59 -16.26 -9.13 -0.21
N PRO A 60 -17.50 -8.99 0.28
CA PRO A 60 -18.63 -8.68 -0.60
C PRO A 60 -18.43 -7.32 -1.28
N TYR A 61 -18.71 -7.27 -2.58
CA TYR A 61 -18.61 -6.06 -3.42
C TYR A 61 -17.21 -5.44 -3.48
N GLU A 62 -16.16 -6.28 -3.37
CA GLU A 62 -14.76 -5.84 -3.37
C GLU A 62 -14.42 -5.02 -4.62
N PHE A 63 -14.86 -5.50 -5.79
CA PHE A 63 -14.58 -4.88 -7.08
C PHE A 63 -15.21 -3.50 -7.20
N GLU A 64 -16.50 -3.38 -6.86
CA GLU A 64 -17.25 -2.13 -6.90
C GLU A 64 -16.68 -1.10 -5.93
N LEU A 65 -16.32 -1.54 -4.72
CA LEU A 65 -15.72 -0.68 -3.71
C LEU A 65 -14.33 -0.19 -4.14
N ASN A 66 -13.53 -1.03 -4.80
CA ASN A 66 -12.23 -0.64 -5.32
C ASN A 66 -12.37 0.31 -6.52
N LYS A 67 -13.37 0.10 -7.39
CA LYS A 67 -13.69 1.01 -8.48
C LYS A 67 -14.07 2.40 -7.97
N ILE A 68 -14.91 2.48 -6.93
CA ILE A 68 -15.27 3.76 -6.30
C ILE A 68 -14.04 4.44 -5.68
N GLY A 69 -13.18 3.67 -5.01
CA GLY A 69 -11.95 4.20 -4.43
C GLY A 69 -10.94 4.69 -5.48
N ALA A 70 -10.85 4.03 -6.64
CA ALA A 70 -9.95 4.43 -7.72
C ALA A 70 -10.39 5.72 -8.44
N LEU A 71 -11.68 6.08 -8.36
CA LEU A 71 -12.19 7.37 -8.84
C LEU A 71 -11.82 8.54 -7.91
N ASP A 72 -11.34 8.24 -6.70
CA ASP A 72 -10.88 9.26 -5.76
C ASP A 72 -9.52 9.81 -6.22
N ASP A 73 -9.55 10.86 -7.02
CA ASP A 73 -8.39 11.64 -7.46
C ASP A 73 -7.89 12.60 -6.35
N SER A 74 -7.97 12.16 -5.10
CA SER A 74 -7.42 12.90 -3.97
C SER A 74 -5.90 12.97 -4.14
N ILE A 75 -5.43 14.12 -4.65
CA ILE A 75 -4.01 14.44 -4.76
C ILE A 75 -3.37 14.33 -3.37
N GLU A 76 -2.52 13.33 -3.20
CA GLU A 76 -1.62 13.28 -2.05
C GLU A 76 -0.62 14.46 -2.15
N PRO A 77 -0.32 15.15 -1.05
CA PRO A 77 0.66 16.22 -1.09
C PRO A 77 2.01 15.65 -1.51
N GLU A 78 2.65 16.30 -2.48
CA GLU A 78 3.99 15.93 -2.96
C GLU A 78 4.99 15.83 -1.80
N VAL A 79 4.78 16.65 -0.76
CA VAL A 79 5.66 16.74 0.39
C VAL A 79 4.87 16.49 1.68
N LEU A 80 5.21 15.41 2.38
CA LEU A 80 4.71 15.11 3.73
C LEU A 80 5.71 15.64 4.77
N GLY A 81 5.31 16.67 5.52
CA GLY A 81 6.06 17.17 6.68
C GLY A 81 5.66 16.44 7.96
N SER A 82 6.63 15.92 8.72
CA SER A 82 6.42 15.39 10.07
C SER A 82 7.45 15.99 11.04
N ALA A 83 7.20 15.91 12.35
CA ALA A 83 8.16 16.34 13.38
C ALA A 83 9.52 15.61 13.27
N SER A 84 9.54 14.42 12.65
CA SER A 84 10.76 13.64 12.39
C SER A 84 11.41 13.95 11.03
N GLY A 85 10.87 14.87 10.22
CA GLY A 85 11.44 15.29 8.94
C GLY A 85 10.45 15.32 7.77
N ILE A 86 10.94 15.80 6.63
CA ILE A 86 10.20 16.02 5.38
C ILE A 86 10.41 14.81 4.44
N ARG A 87 9.32 14.29 3.86
CA ARG A 87 9.34 13.21 2.85
C ARG A 87 8.73 13.70 1.55
N ILE A 88 9.48 13.64 0.45
CA ILE A 88 9.00 13.95 -0.90
C ILE A 88 8.50 12.65 -1.54
N LEU A 89 7.21 12.58 -1.85
CA LEU A 89 6.57 11.50 -2.59
C LEU A 89 6.73 11.79 -4.08
N LYS A 90 7.65 11.10 -4.76
CA LYS A 90 7.79 11.22 -6.22
C LYS A 90 6.58 10.57 -6.92
N PRO A 91 5.92 11.24 -7.88
CA PRO A 91 4.83 10.65 -8.63
C PRO A 91 5.33 9.47 -9.48
N ILE A 92 4.59 8.36 -9.45
CA ILE A 92 4.81 7.21 -10.34
C ILE A 92 4.15 7.56 -11.67
N HIS A 93 4.90 8.19 -12.58
CA HIS A 93 4.42 8.43 -13.94
C HIS A 93 4.65 7.16 -14.79
N ASN A 94 3.54 6.58 -15.25
CA ASN A 94 3.33 5.73 -16.44
C ASN A 94 4.25 4.51 -16.64
N MET A 95 3.74 3.31 -16.30
CA MET A 95 4.13 2.07 -16.98
C MET A 95 3.26 1.88 -18.23
N PRO A 96 3.83 1.55 -19.41
CA PRO A 96 3.04 1.27 -20.60
C PRO A 96 2.21 0.00 -20.39
N VAL A 97 0.94 0.08 -20.79
CA VAL A 97 -0.01 -1.02 -20.73
C VAL A 97 0.05 -1.74 -22.07
N ASP A 98 0.95 -2.71 -22.19
CA ASP A 98 0.90 -3.67 -23.30
C ASP A 98 0.10 -4.89 -22.85
N ALA A 99 -0.85 -5.27 -23.70
CA ALA A 99 -1.85 -6.31 -23.49
C ALA A 99 -1.24 -7.73 -23.44
N GLU A 100 -2.03 -8.64 -22.86
CA GLU A 100 -1.88 -10.11 -22.83
C GLU A 100 -0.92 -10.70 -21.78
N SER A 101 -1.43 -10.88 -20.57
CA SER A 101 -1.58 -12.20 -19.94
C SER A 101 -2.09 -12.05 -18.50
N LEU A 102 -3.26 -12.63 -18.22
CA LEU A 102 -3.66 -12.94 -16.84
C LEU A 102 -2.71 -14.00 -16.30
N PRO A 103 -2.19 -13.79 -15.08
CA PRO A 103 -2.32 -14.86 -14.11
C PRO A 103 -2.95 -14.35 -12.81
N SER A 104 -3.84 -15.18 -12.30
CA SER A 104 -4.46 -15.11 -10.99
C SER A 104 -3.43 -14.95 -9.86
N THR A 105 -3.89 -14.30 -8.79
CA THR A 105 -3.42 -14.47 -7.42
C THR A 105 -2.11 -13.75 -7.05
N SER A 106 -2.27 -12.83 -6.09
CA SER A 106 -1.24 -12.26 -5.21
C SER A 106 -0.04 -11.61 -5.89
N ILE A 107 0.23 -10.35 -5.59
CA ILE A 107 1.50 -9.90 -5.01
C ILE A 107 1.38 -8.39 -4.77
N SER A 108 1.44 -8.03 -3.49
CA SER A 108 1.88 -6.72 -3.03
C SER A 108 3.32 -6.54 -3.48
N TYR A 109 3.57 -5.64 -4.43
CA TYR A 109 4.92 -5.24 -4.79
C TYR A 109 5.22 -3.84 -4.26
N ASN A 110 5.97 -3.81 -3.17
CA ASN A 110 6.72 -2.66 -2.72
C ASN A 110 8.08 -2.75 -3.42
N THR A 111 8.17 -2.29 -4.67
CA THR A 111 9.35 -2.49 -5.52
C THR A 111 10.35 -1.35 -5.36
N LYS A 112 11.20 -1.42 -4.33
CA LYS A 112 12.53 -0.81 -4.37
C LYS A 112 13.54 -1.65 -3.59
N ARG A 113 14.01 -2.74 -4.18
CA ARG A 113 15.43 -3.17 -4.09
C ARG A 113 15.69 -4.44 -4.90
N LEU A 114 16.79 -4.34 -5.67
CA LEU A 114 17.63 -5.45 -6.13
C LEU A 114 17.08 -6.29 -7.28
N VAL A 115 17.29 -5.77 -8.49
CA VAL A 115 17.66 -6.59 -9.64
C VAL A 115 19.00 -7.26 -9.30
N LEU A 116 18.95 -8.41 -8.66
CA LEU A 116 20.03 -9.40 -8.70
C LEU A 116 19.39 -10.67 -9.24
N LYS A 117 19.94 -11.13 -10.37
CA LYS A 117 19.52 -12.34 -11.09
C LYS A 117 19.27 -13.49 -10.11
N LEU A 118 18.00 -13.90 -9.96
CA LEU A 118 17.66 -15.10 -9.20
C LEU A 118 18.22 -16.33 -9.92
N LYS A 119 19.39 -16.80 -9.47
CA LYS A 119 19.67 -18.23 -9.48
C LYS A 119 18.80 -18.90 -8.40
N LYS A 120 18.56 -20.20 -8.57
CA LYS A 120 17.65 -21.09 -7.82
C LYS A 120 17.34 -20.64 -6.38
N ARG A 121 16.06 -20.72 -6.00
CA ARG A 121 15.49 -20.27 -4.72
C ARG A 121 16.31 -20.75 -3.52
N ASP A 122 17.24 -19.93 -3.07
CA ASP A 122 17.95 -20.13 -1.82
C ASP A 122 16.93 -20.07 -0.67
N THR A 123 17.04 -20.99 0.28
CA THR A 123 16.19 -21.01 1.47
C THR A 123 16.34 -19.68 2.22
N LEU A 124 15.27 -19.19 2.86
CA LEU A 124 15.27 -17.93 3.62
C LEU A 124 16.49 -17.76 4.55
N SER A 125 16.90 -18.85 5.21
CA SER A 125 18.09 -18.91 6.05
C SER A 125 19.38 -18.57 5.29
N GLN A 126 19.58 -19.11 4.09
CA GLN A 126 20.76 -18.85 3.26
C GLN A 126 20.82 -17.37 2.82
N THR A 127 19.66 -16.80 2.45
CA THR A 127 19.57 -15.38 2.09
C THR A 127 19.93 -14.48 3.28
N LEU A 128 19.48 -14.80 4.49
CA LEU A 128 19.82 -14.05 5.70
C LEU A 128 21.32 -14.14 6.03
N THR A 129 21.93 -15.32 5.88
CA THR A 129 23.37 -15.51 6.09
C THR A 129 24.20 -14.66 5.12
N LEU A 130 23.79 -14.59 3.85
CA LEU A 130 24.45 -13.73 2.85
C LEU A 130 24.37 -12.25 3.21
N ILE A 131 23.21 -11.76 3.65
CA ILE A 131 23.02 -10.37 4.08
C ILE A 131 23.92 -10.04 5.29
N HIS A 132 24.02 -10.94 6.26
CA HIS A 132 24.88 -10.73 7.42
C HIS A 132 26.36 -10.69 7.05
N LYS A 133 26.78 -11.59 6.15
CA LYS A 133 28.15 -11.63 5.63
C LYS A 133 28.52 -10.33 4.93
N GLU A 134 27.67 -9.84 4.03
CA GLU A 134 27.90 -8.59 3.29
C GLU A 134 28.00 -7.37 4.23
N LYS A 135 27.18 -7.35 5.30
CA LYS A 135 27.23 -6.30 6.33
C LYS A 135 28.50 -6.33 7.18
N GLU A 136 29.02 -7.51 7.50
CA GLU A 136 30.31 -7.66 8.20
C GLU A 136 31.47 -7.23 7.29
N GLU A 137 31.50 -7.68 6.04
CA GLU A 137 32.52 -7.30 5.07
C GLU A 137 32.57 -5.78 4.85
N SER A 138 31.41 -5.13 4.77
CA SER A 138 31.31 -3.68 4.66
C SER A 138 31.77 -2.94 5.92
N ARG A 139 31.67 -3.55 7.10
CA ARG A 139 32.23 -3.00 8.35
C ARG A 139 33.74 -3.15 8.37
N ILE A 140 34.25 -4.32 8.01
CA ILE A 140 35.69 -4.61 7.94
C ILE A 140 36.37 -3.67 6.93
N ARG A 141 35.77 -3.46 5.76
CA ARG A 141 36.31 -2.55 4.73
C ARG A 141 36.47 -1.13 5.25
N ARG A 142 35.40 -0.55 5.81
CA ARG A 142 35.44 0.81 6.39
C ARG A 142 36.44 0.92 7.54
N HIS A 143 36.54 -0.13 8.37
CA HIS A 143 37.52 -0.16 9.44
C HIS A 143 38.95 -0.18 8.89
N LYS A 144 39.22 -0.99 7.86
CA LYS A 144 40.52 -1.06 7.20
C LYS A 144 40.90 0.28 6.56
N GLU A 145 39.99 0.89 5.79
CA GLU A 145 40.19 2.22 5.21
C GLU A 145 40.51 3.27 6.29
N LYS A 146 39.78 3.24 7.41
CA LYS A 146 40.06 4.12 8.56
C LYS A 146 41.44 3.88 9.16
N ILE A 147 41.85 2.63 9.34
CA ILE A 147 43.16 2.27 9.89
C ILE A 147 44.29 2.64 8.94
N ASP A 148 44.10 2.49 7.63
CA ASP A 148 45.09 2.84 6.62
C ASP A 148 45.29 4.37 6.57
N LEU A 149 44.22 5.17 6.66
CA LEU A 149 44.30 6.63 6.81
C LEU A 149 45.04 7.04 8.09
N LEU A 150 44.79 6.36 9.21
CA LEU A 150 45.52 6.62 10.46
C LEU A 150 47.01 6.32 10.29
N LYS A 151 47.36 5.20 9.66
CA LYS A 151 48.77 4.85 9.39
C LYS A 151 49.45 5.87 8.50
N GLU A 152 48.77 6.39 7.48
CA GLU A 152 49.30 7.47 6.63
C GLU A 152 49.56 8.75 7.42
N LEU A 153 48.67 9.11 8.35
CA LEU A 153 48.84 10.28 9.22
C LEU A 153 50.04 10.14 10.19
N PHE A 154 50.29 8.93 10.69
CA PHE A 154 51.41 8.64 11.60
C PHE A 154 52.74 8.29 10.88
N LYS A 155 52.76 8.29 9.54
CA LYS A 155 53.97 8.03 8.73
C LYS A 155 54.78 9.30 8.41
N LYS A 156 54.47 10.40 9.09
CA LYS A 156 55.13 11.71 8.99
C LYS A 156 55.82 12.01 10.30
#